data_AF-A0A7W0H0S6-F1
#
_entry.id   AF-A0A7W0H0S6-F1
#
_cell.length_a   1.000
_cell.length_b   1.000
_cell.length_c   1.000
_cell.angle_alpha   90.00
_cell.angle_beta   90.00
_cell.angle_gamma   90.00
#
_symmetry.space_group_name_H-M   'P 1'
#
loop_
_entity.id
_entity.type
_entity.pdbx_description
1 polymer ?
#
loop_
_entity_poly.entity_id
_entity_poly.type
_entity_poly.pdbx_seq_one_letter_code
_entity_poly.pdbx_strand_id
1 'polypeptide(L)'
;MERYPTYPIWRCVLARTASELGHAAEARQALEALAADGFTHLPFDETWLASVGLLAETASALSDAERASVLYELLLPYSDRVAVSYAEISTGAVSRPLALLAATTERWDDAAHHFEDALEINERIGARPWLAQTQHDYAQMLLARDAPGDNKKAQLLLSEALATYGELGMARAGQRRA
;
A
#
# COMPACT_ATOMS: atom_id res chain seq x y z
N MET A 1 -11.81 17.58 25.70
CA MET A 1 -12.69 16.53 25.13
C MET A 1 -11.90 15.23 25.13
N GLU A 2 -11.43 14.83 26.32
CA GLU A 2 -10.54 13.70 26.58
C GLU A 2 -11.33 12.68 27.41
N ARG A 3 -11.81 11.60 26.78
CA ARG A 3 -12.29 10.42 27.53
C ARG A 3 -12.36 9.10 26.77
N TYR A 4 -11.94 9.08 25.51
CA TYR A 4 -11.66 7.87 24.74
C TYR A 4 -10.48 8.19 23.82
N PRO A 5 -9.27 7.66 24.03
CA PRO A 5 -8.21 7.80 23.03
C PRO A 5 -8.71 7.08 21.78
N THR A 6 -9.12 7.84 20.77
CA THR A 6 -9.68 7.35 19.52
C THR A 6 -8.73 6.32 18.95
N TYR A 7 -9.25 5.12 18.67
CA TYR A 7 -8.55 3.97 18.09
C TYR A 7 -7.52 4.44 17.05
N PRO A 8 -6.20 4.39 17.34
CA PRO A 8 -5.18 5.20 16.66
C PRO A 8 -5.10 5.00 15.14
N ILE A 9 -5.50 3.82 14.65
CA ILE A 9 -5.65 3.53 13.23
C ILE A 9 -6.59 4.50 12.50
N TRP A 10 -7.57 5.13 13.17
CA TRP A 10 -8.47 6.11 12.52
C TRP A 10 -7.74 7.27 11.89
N ARG A 11 -6.62 7.73 12.49
CA ARG A 11 -5.81 8.80 11.89
C ARG A 11 -5.14 8.32 10.59
N CYS A 12 -4.71 7.07 10.54
CA CYS A 12 -4.13 6.44 9.34
C CYS A 12 -5.20 6.23 8.26
N VAL A 13 -6.40 5.78 8.65
CA VAL A 13 -7.55 5.62 7.76
C VAL A 13 -7.99 6.96 7.17
N LEU A 14 -8.04 8.03 7.97
CA LEU A 14 -8.39 9.38 7.50
C LEU A 14 -7.35 9.90 6.51
N ALA A 15 -6.05 9.75 6.81
CA ALA A 15 -4.99 10.14 5.89
C ALA A 15 -5.11 9.39 4.55
N ARG A 16 -5.36 8.08 4.61
CA ARG A 16 -5.53 7.25 3.43
C ARG A 16 -6.76 7.63 2.61
N THR A 17 -7.90 7.84 3.27
CA THR A 17 -9.17 8.20 2.63
C THR A 17 -9.07 9.58 1.98
N ALA A 18 -8.44 10.56 2.64
CA ALA A 18 -8.19 11.88 2.06
C ALA A 18 -7.34 11.77 0.78
N SER A 19 -6.32 10.90 0.79
CA SER A 19 -5.52 10.61 -0.39
C SER A 19 -6.34 9.97 -1.53
N GLU A 20 -7.19 8.97 -1.24
CA GLU A 20 -8.07 8.35 -2.24
C GLU A 20 -9.07 9.32 -2.88
N LEU A 21 -9.54 10.31 -2.11
CA LEU A 21 -10.48 11.33 -2.57
C LEU A 21 -9.80 12.50 -3.29
N GLY A 22 -8.48 12.49 -3.43
CA GLY A 22 -7.72 13.57 -4.08
C GLY A 22 -7.50 14.80 -3.20
N HIS A 23 -7.78 14.73 -1.90
CA HIS A 23 -7.53 15.80 -0.94
C HIS A 23 -6.06 15.79 -0.48
N ALA A 24 -5.13 16.00 -1.42
CA ALA A 24 -3.70 15.82 -1.20
C ALA A 24 -3.13 16.68 -0.06
N ALA A 25 -3.64 17.91 0.14
CA ALA A 25 -3.19 18.78 1.22
C ALA A 25 -3.58 18.24 2.61
N GLU A 26 -4.80 17.72 2.75
CA GLU A 26 -5.30 17.13 3.99
C GLU A 26 -4.58 15.82 4.32
N ALA A 27 -4.38 14.96 3.32
CA ALA A 27 -3.62 13.72 3.45
C ALA A 27 -2.17 13.99 3.89
N ARG A 28 -1.52 15.00 3.28
CA ARG A 28 -0.15 15.41 3.65
C ARG A 28 -0.07 15.90 5.08
N GLN A 29 -0.97 16.80 5.49
CA GLN A 29 -1.00 17.30 6.87
C GLN A 29 -1.19 16.16 7.88
N ALA A 30 -2.09 15.22 7.59
CA ALA A 30 -2.33 14.07 8.46
C ALA A 30 -1.10 13.15 8.55
N LEU A 31 -0.44 12.87 7.42
CA LEU A 31 0.79 12.08 7.37
C LEU A 31 1.94 12.75 8.14
N GLU A 32 2.17 14.04 7.92
CA GLU A 32 3.19 14.83 8.62
C GLU A 32 2.97 14.83 10.14
N ALA A 33 1.72 15.00 10.58
CA ALA A 33 1.38 14.99 11.99
C ALA A 33 1.60 13.63 12.67
N LEU A 34 1.55 12.53 11.91
CA LEU A 34 1.87 11.17 12.40
C LEU A 34 3.38 10.88 12.31
N ALA A 35 4.06 11.49 11.34
CA ALA A 35 5.49 11.34 11.09
C ALA A 35 6.39 12.22 11.96
N ALA A 36 5.84 13.15 12.75
CA ALA A 36 6.59 14.17 13.49
C ALA A 36 7.78 13.63 14.30
N ASP A 37 7.67 12.41 14.84
CA ASP A 37 8.73 11.70 15.56
C ASP A 37 9.07 10.35 14.90
N GLY A 38 9.10 10.29 13.56
CA GLY A 38 9.42 9.04 12.84
C GLY A 38 8.43 7.90 13.10
N PHE A 39 7.15 8.25 13.27
CA PHE A 39 6.04 7.35 13.58
C PHE A 39 6.13 6.62 14.94
N THR A 40 7.01 7.06 15.86
CA THR A 40 7.16 6.41 17.19
C THR A 40 5.92 6.50 18.06
N HIS A 41 4.98 7.41 17.76
CA HIS A 41 3.70 7.53 18.47
C HIS A 41 2.64 6.53 18.00
N LEU A 42 2.91 5.75 16.95
CA LEU A 42 2.04 4.64 16.59
C LEU A 42 2.22 3.53 17.64
N PRO A 43 1.14 3.11 18.33
CA PRO A 43 1.23 2.01 19.27
C PRO A 43 1.60 0.73 18.52
N PHE A 44 2.56 -0.03 19.05
CA PHE A 44 2.90 -1.35 18.54
C PHE A 44 1.90 -2.38 19.08
N ASP A 45 0.68 -2.34 18.53
CA ASP A 45 -0.46 -3.20 18.90
C ASP A 45 -0.97 -4.02 17.70
N GLU A 46 -2.11 -4.70 17.85
CA GLU A 46 -2.69 -5.56 16.81
C GLU A 46 -3.00 -4.83 15.49
N THR A 47 -3.14 -3.51 15.52
CA THR A 47 -3.46 -2.68 14.35
C THR A 47 -2.22 -2.12 13.65
N TRP A 48 -1.04 -2.28 14.25
CA TRP A 48 0.17 -1.59 13.83
C TRP A 48 0.53 -1.87 12.37
N LEU A 49 0.54 -3.14 11.95
CA LEU A 49 0.85 -3.51 10.56
C LEU A 49 -0.14 -2.90 9.56
N ALA A 50 -1.43 -2.89 9.89
CA ALA A 50 -2.45 -2.28 9.04
C ALA A 50 -2.27 -0.75 8.99
N SER A 51 -2.00 -0.12 10.12
CA SER A 51 -1.76 1.33 10.22
C SER A 51 -0.56 1.77 9.39
N VAL A 52 0.58 1.11 9.55
CA VAL A 52 1.79 1.43 8.78
C VAL A 52 1.59 1.15 7.29
N GLY A 53 0.87 0.08 6.93
CA GLY A 53 0.48 -0.18 5.54
C GLY A 53 -0.39 0.91 4.91
N LEU A 54 -1.37 1.45 5.65
CA LEU A 54 -2.21 2.57 5.19
C LEU A 54 -1.39 3.85 4.97
N LEU A 55 -0.42 4.11 5.86
CA LEU A 55 0.49 5.25 5.73
C LEU A 55 1.46 5.06 4.57
N ALA A 56 1.89 3.83 4.28
CA ALA A 56 2.70 3.51 3.11
C ALA A 56 1.98 3.85 1.80
N GLU A 57 0.71 3.45 1.68
CA GLU A 57 -0.12 3.83 0.53
C GLU A 57 -0.31 5.34 0.43
N THR A 58 -0.49 6.03 1.56
CA THR A 58 -0.63 7.49 1.61
C THR A 58 0.65 8.20 1.15
N ALA A 59 1.82 7.78 1.65
CA ALA A 59 3.12 8.33 1.27
C ALA A 59 3.39 8.12 -0.23
N SER A 60 3.07 6.93 -0.74
CA SER A 60 3.22 6.62 -2.17
C SER A 60 2.32 7.49 -3.05
N ALA A 61 1.04 7.62 -2.70
CA ALA A 61 0.10 8.46 -3.43
C ALA A 61 0.44 9.97 -3.40
N LEU A 62 1.18 10.42 -2.39
CA LEU A 62 1.68 11.80 -2.28
C LEU A 62 3.08 11.99 -2.88
N SER A 63 3.70 10.91 -3.37
CA SER A 63 5.11 10.87 -3.81
C SER A 63 6.08 11.40 -2.74
N ASP A 64 5.80 11.11 -1.47
CA ASP A 64 6.60 11.57 -0.32
C ASP A 64 7.75 10.61 -0.01
N ALA A 65 8.87 10.78 -0.74
CA ALA A 65 10.05 9.93 -0.62
C ALA A 65 10.69 9.93 0.79
N GLU A 66 10.58 11.04 1.53
CA GLU A 66 11.16 11.18 2.87
C GLU A 66 10.44 10.27 3.87
N ARG A 67 9.10 10.38 3.98
CA ARG A 67 8.33 9.49 4.86
C ARG A 67 8.30 8.07 4.33
N ALA A 68 8.34 7.88 3.01
CA ALA A 68 8.37 6.55 2.42
C ALA A 68 9.61 5.76 2.86
N SER A 69 10.78 6.40 2.91
CA SER A 69 12.01 5.76 3.36
C SER A 69 11.91 5.28 4.82
N VAL A 70 11.31 6.07 5.71
CA VAL A 70 11.13 5.70 7.12
C VAL A 70 10.15 4.53 7.26
N LEU A 71 9.00 4.59 6.56
CA LEU A 71 8.00 3.52 6.58
C LEU A 71 8.54 2.21 6.01
N TYR A 72 9.45 2.28 5.02
CA TYR A 72 10.07 1.12 4.43
C TYR A 72 10.88 0.33 5.47
N GLU A 73 11.76 1.03 6.20
CA GLU A 73 12.58 0.40 7.24
C GLU A 73 11.72 -0.19 8.38
N LEU A 74 10.60 0.47 8.72
CA LEU A 74 9.67 -0.05 9.72
C LEU A 74 9.00 -1.36 9.27
N LEU A 75 8.59 -1.47 8.00
CA LEU A 75 7.90 -2.65 7.47
C LEU A 75 8.83 -3.79 7.08
N LEU A 76 10.10 -3.52 6.77
CA LEU A 76 11.03 -4.51 6.21
C LEU A 76 11.16 -5.79 7.05
N PRO A 77 11.20 -5.75 8.40
CA PRO A 77 11.26 -6.96 9.23
C PRO A 77 10.03 -7.88 9.13
N TYR A 78 8.96 -7.41 8.48
CA TYR A 78 7.66 -8.09 8.38
C TYR A 78 7.29 -8.42 6.93
N SER A 79 8.24 -8.39 5.99
CA SER A 79 7.97 -8.61 4.56
C SER A 79 7.20 -9.91 4.27
N ASP A 80 7.53 -10.99 4.98
CA ASP A 80 6.89 -12.31 4.84
C ASP A 80 5.54 -12.47 5.57
N ARG A 81 4.95 -11.38 6.07
CA ARG A 81 3.71 -11.37 6.85
C ARG A 81 2.52 -10.87 6.04
N VAL A 82 1.33 -11.21 6.54
CA VAL A 82 0.05 -10.65 6.06
C VAL A 82 -0.42 -9.64 7.10
N ALA A 83 -0.73 -8.42 6.66
CA ALA A 83 -1.26 -7.39 7.54
C ALA A 83 -2.75 -7.65 7.83
N VAL A 84 -3.06 -7.87 9.11
CA VAL A 84 -4.41 -8.16 9.60
C VAL A 84 -4.64 -7.36 10.88
N SER A 85 -5.68 -6.54 10.90
CA SER A 85 -6.32 -6.02 12.12
C SER A 85 -7.57 -6.86 12.37
N TYR A 86 -7.48 -7.81 13.30
CA TYR A 86 -8.53 -8.82 13.47
C TYR A 86 -9.87 -8.20 13.94
N ALA A 87 -10.93 -8.70 13.30
CA ALA A 87 -12.32 -8.25 13.17
C ALA A 87 -12.60 -7.09 12.20
N GLU A 88 -11.59 -6.37 11.71
CA GLU A 88 -11.83 -5.12 10.97
C GLU A 88 -11.32 -5.11 9.53
N ILE A 89 -10.04 -5.42 9.31
CA ILE A 89 -9.42 -5.30 7.99
C ILE A 89 -8.27 -6.28 7.81
N SER A 90 -8.13 -6.80 6.60
CA SER A 90 -6.88 -7.39 6.13
C SER A 90 -6.45 -6.64 4.88
N THR A 91 -5.18 -6.26 4.82
CA THR A 91 -4.59 -5.51 3.70
C THR A 91 -3.66 -6.35 2.80
N GLY A 92 -3.73 -7.70 2.92
CA GLY A 92 -2.91 -8.62 2.15
C GLY A 92 -1.46 -8.68 2.62
N ALA A 93 -0.57 -9.14 1.73
CA ALA A 93 0.86 -9.26 1.99
C ALA A 93 1.52 -7.90 2.29
N VAL A 94 2.37 -7.85 3.32
CA VAL A 94 3.18 -6.66 3.69
C VAL A 94 4.20 -6.31 2.61
N SER A 95 4.62 -7.26 1.78
CA SER A 95 5.47 -6.98 0.63
C SER A 95 4.84 -5.96 -0.34
N ARG A 96 3.51 -5.85 -0.46
CA ARG A 96 2.88 -4.84 -1.33
C ARG A 96 3.19 -3.40 -0.88
N PRO A 97 2.90 -2.98 0.37
CA PRO A 97 3.30 -1.64 0.82
C PRO A 97 4.83 -1.44 0.79
N LEU A 98 5.66 -2.45 1.04
CA LEU A 98 7.11 -2.35 0.84
C LEU A 98 7.48 -2.03 -0.62
N ALA A 99 6.80 -2.67 -1.58
CA ALA A 99 7.01 -2.42 -3.00
C ALA A 99 6.63 -0.99 -3.40
N LEU A 100 5.48 -0.49 -2.90
CA LEU A 100 5.04 0.89 -3.12
C LEU A 100 6.06 1.91 -2.58
N LEU A 101 6.58 1.67 -1.38
CA LEU A 101 7.57 2.54 -0.74
C LEU A 101 8.92 2.53 -1.48
N ALA A 102 9.38 1.35 -1.90
CA ALA A 102 10.57 1.21 -2.74
C ALA A 102 10.39 1.93 -4.08
N ALA A 103 9.23 1.79 -4.72
CA ALA A 103 8.92 2.49 -5.97
C ALA A 103 8.89 4.02 -5.79
N THR A 104 8.32 4.49 -4.68
CA THR A 104 8.26 5.93 -4.33
C THR A 104 9.65 6.54 -4.13
N THR A 105 10.62 5.73 -3.75
CA THR A 105 12.03 6.11 -3.58
C THR A 105 12.89 5.68 -4.77
N GLU A 106 12.27 5.29 -5.89
CA GLU A 106 12.89 4.87 -7.15
C GLU A 106 13.86 3.67 -7.02
N ARG A 107 13.71 2.87 -5.96
CA ARG A 107 14.43 1.61 -5.76
C ARG A 107 13.75 0.50 -6.54
N TRP A 108 13.83 0.59 -7.86
CA TRP A 108 13.02 -0.20 -8.79
C TRP A 108 13.17 -1.72 -8.66
N ASP A 109 14.39 -2.19 -8.44
CA ASP A 109 14.65 -3.63 -8.32
C ASP A 109 14.09 -4.20 -7.02
N ASP A 110 14.25 -3.47 -5.92
CA ASP A 110 13.63 -3.83 -4.64
C ASP A 110 12.11 -3.80 -4.75
N ALA A 111 11.55 -2.78 -5.41
CA ALA A 111 10.12 -2.67 -5.64
C ALA A 111 9.59 -3.88 -6.44
N ALA A 112 10.28 -4.26 -7.53
CA ALA A 112 9.91 -5.43 -8.32
C ALA A 112 9.94 -6.72 -7.49
N HIS A 113 11.01 -6.93 -6.70
CA HIS A 113 11.12 -8.09 -5.82
C HIS A 113 9.97 -8.17 -4.80
N HIS A 114 9.67 -7.06 -4.13
CA HIS A 114 8.58 -6.99 -3.15
C HIS A 114 7.20 -7.18 -3.80
N PHE A 115 6.99 -6.71 -5.03
CA PHE A 115 5.76 -7.00 -5.77
C PHE A 115 5.62 -8.49 -6.10
N GLU A 116 6.70 -9.14 -6.53
CA GLU A 116 6.70 -10.58 -6.82
C GLU A 116 6.39 -11.42 -5.57
N ASP A 117 7.00 -11.09 -4.43
CA ASP A 117 6.69 -11.71 -3.13
C ASP A 117 5.21 -11.49 -2.73
N ALA A 118 4.69 -10.28 -2.94
CA ALA A 118 3.30 -9.96 -2.64
C ALA A 118 2.32 -10.77 -3.49
N LEU A 119 2.62 -10.98 -4.77
CA LEU A 119 1.83 -11.82 -5.66
C LEU A 119 1.80 -13.28 -5.15
N GLU A 120 2.97 -13.84 -4.85
CA GLU A 120 3.09 -15.22 -4.34
C GLU A 120 2.32 -15.42 -3.02
N ILE A 121 2.50 -14.51 -2.06
CA ILE A 121 1.83 -14.60 -0.75
C ILE A 121 0.31 -14.48 -0.91
N ASN A 122 -0.16 -13.49 -1.67
CA ASN A 122 -1.60 -13.25 -1.86
C ASN A 122 -2.27 -14.41 -2.61
N GLU A 123 -1.60 -15.01 -3.60
CA GLU A 123 -2.06 -16.20 -4.28
C GLU A 123 -2.16 -17.40 -3.32
N ARG A 124 -1.09 -17.66 -2.56
CA ARG A 124 -1.01 -18.79 -1.61
C ARG A 124 -2.11 -18.76 -0.54
N ILE A 125 -2.47 -17.58 -0.05
CA ILE A 125 -3.54 -17.43 0.96
C ILE A 125 -4.94 -17.24 0.36
N GLY A 126 -5.07 -17.19 -0.97
CA GLY A 126 -6.34 -16.99 -1.66
C GLY A 126 -6.93 -15.58 -1.53
N ALA A 127 -6.10 -14.56 -1.26
CA ALA A 127 -6.53 -13.17 -1.11
C ALA A 127 -6.76 -12.49 -2.47
N ARG A 128 -7.74 -12.98 -3.24
CA ARG A 128 -8.01 -12.58 -4.63
C ARG A 128 -8.11 -11.06 -4.86
N PRO A 129 -8.80 -10.26 -4.03
CA PRO A 129 -8.83 -8.81 -4.22
C PRO A 129 -7.45 -8.15 -4.09
N TRP A 130 -6.64 -8.63 -3.13
CA TRP A 130 -5.29 -8.10 -2.89
C TRP A 130 -4.28 -8.58 -3.93
N LEU A 131 -4.46 -9.78 -4.48
CA LEU A 131 -3.72 -10.24 -5.66
C LEU A 131 -3.94 -9.28 -6.83
N ALA A 132 -5.19 -8.98 -7.17
CA ALA A 132 -5.54 -8.06 -8.25
C ALA A 132 -5.02 -6.63 -8.00
N GLN A 133 -5.07 -6.15 -6.76
CA GLN A 133 -4.52 -4.83 -6.41
C GLN A 133 -3.00 -4.80 -6.57
N THR A 134 -2.30 -5.86 -6.15
CA THR A 134 -0.85 -5.98 -6.29
C THR A 134 -0.45 -5.99 -7.77
N GLN A 135 -1.18 -6.73 -8.62
CA GLN A 135 -0.96 -6.75 -10.08
C GLN A 135 -1.13 -5.35 -10.69
N HIS A 136 -2.17 -4.62 -10.30
CA HIS A 136 -2.42 -3.26 -10.77
C HIS A 136 -1.27 -2.31 -10.39
N ASP A 137 -0.89 -2.28 -9.12
CA ASP A 137 0.15 -1.38 -8.63
C ASP A 137 1.53 -1.72 -9.22
N TYR A 138 1.82 -3.01 -9.39
CA TYR A 138 3.07 -3.44 -10.03
C TYR A 138 3.11 -2.98 -11.50
N ALA A 139 1.99 -3.10 -12.22
CA ALA A 139 1.90 -2.58 -13.58
C ALA A 139 2.13 -1.06 -13.62
N GLN A 140 1.58 -0.29 -12.69
CA GLN A 140 1.81 1.15 -12.61
C GLN A 140 3.30 1.48 -12.37
N MET A 141 3.96 0.76 -11.47
CA MET A 141 5.40 0.93 -11.24
C MET A 141 6.22 0.61 -12.50
N LEU A 142 5.92 -0.48 -13.19
CA LEU A 142 6.60 -0.85 -14.45
C LEU A 142 6.43 0.22 -15.53
N LEU A 143 5.22 0.81 -15.65
CA LEU A 143 4.98 1.91 -16.57
C LEU A 143 5.75 3.19 -16.19
N ALA A 144 5.93 3.45 -14.90
CA ALA A 144 6.74 4.59 -14.43
C ALA A 144 8.25 4.38 -14.65
N ARG A 145 8.74 3.15 -14.48
CA ARG A 145 10.15 2.78 -14.70
C ARG A 145 10.54 2.80 -16.18
N ASP A 146 9.62 2.42 -17.07
CA ASP A 146 9.77 2.42 -18.53
C ASP A 146 11.04 1.71 -19.05
N ALA A 147 11.44 0.60 -18.43
CA ALA A 147 12.56 -0.21 -18.90
C ALA A 147 12.14 -1.17 -20.03
N PRO A 148 13.08 -1.67 -20.86
CA PRO A 148 12.77 -2.64 -21.90
C PRO A 148 12.04 -3.89 -21.35
N GLY A 149 10.81 -4.12 -21.84
CA GLY A 149 9.96 -5.24 -21.43
C GLY A 149 8.89 -4.89 -20.39
N ASP A 150 8.99 -3.75 -19.73
CA ASP A 150 8.06 -3.32 -18.68
C ASP A 150 6.65 -3.14 -19.20
N ASN A 151 6.50 -2.46 -20.34
CA ASN A 151 5.20 -2.25 -20.96
C ASN A 151 4.46 -3.57 -21.23
N LYS A 152 5.18 -4.61 -21.70
CA LYS A 152 4.59 -5.93 -21.94
C LYS A 152 4.15 -6.61 -20.63
N LYS A 153 4.99 -6.56 -19.59
CA LYS A 153 4.66 -7.15 -18.27
C LYS A 153 3.51 -6.38 -17.60
N ALA A 154 3.51 -5.05 -17.68
CA ALA A 154 2.45 -4.19 -17.15
C ALA A 154 1.09 -4.49 -17.81
N GLN A 155 1.05 -4.63 -19.14
CA GLN A 155 -0.20 -4.97 -19.85
C GLN A 155 -0.76 -6.33 -19.41
N LEU A 156 0.10 -7.33 -19.22
CA LEU A 156 -0.32 -8.65 -18.72
C LEU A 156 -0.93 -8.52 -17.31
N LEU A 157 -0.21 -7.90 -16.38
CA LEU A 157 -0.67 -7.72 -15.00
C LEU A 157 -1.99 -6.92 -14.93
N LEU A 158 -2.14 -5.86 -15.72
CA LEU A 158 -3.41 -5.11 -15.79
C LEU A 158 -4.55 -5.97 -16.30
N SER A 159 -4.30 -6.82 -17.31
CA SER A 159 -5.33 -7.71 -17.85
C SER A 159 -5.82 -8.74 -16.81
N GLU A 160 -4.90 -9.30 -16.02
CA GLU A 160 -5.20 -10.26 -14.95
C GLU A 160 -5.95 -9.60 -13.79
N ALA A 161 -5.52 -8.39 -13.39
CA ALA A 161 -6.19 -7.60 -12.36
C ALA A 161 -7.64 -7.28 -12.76
N LEU A 162 -7.86 -6.80 -13.99
CA LEU A 162 -9.17 -6.45 -14.51
C LEU A 162 -10.09 -7.67 -14.61
N ALA A 163 -9.57 -8.82 -15.05
CA ALA A 163 -10.33 -10.08 -15.08
C ALA A 163 -10.79 -10.48 -13.67
N THR A 164 -9.88 -10.47 -12.69
CA THR A 164 -10.18 -10.81 -11.30
C THR A 164 -11.23 -9.85 -10.70
N TYR A 165 -11.08 -8.54 -10.91
CA TYR A 165 -12.07 -7.57 -10.45
C TYR A 165 -13.43 -7.75 -11.11
N GLY A 166 -13.47 -8.11 -12.39
CA GLY A 166 -14.70 -8.44 -13.11
C GLY A 166 -15.42 -9.64 -12.51
N GLU A 167 -14.70 -10.73 -12.24
CA GLU A 167 -15.25 -11.95 -11.60
C GLU A 167 -15.79 -11.68 -10.19
N LEU A 168 -15.18 -10.76 -9.45
CA LEU A 168 -15.58 -10.38 -8.10
C LEU A 168 -16.69 -9.31 -8.06
N GLY A 169 -17.12 -8.77 -9.21
CA GLY A 169 -18.09 -7.67 -9.27
C GLY A 169 -17.54 -6.33 -8.76
N MET A 170 -16.22 -6.18 -8.65
CA MET A 170 -15.53 -4.99 -8.11
C MET A 170 -15.23 -3.95 -9.20
N ALA A 171 -16.26 -3.56 -9.95
CA ALA A 171 -16.10 -2.70 -11.14
C ALA A 171 -15.41 -1.35 -10.86
N ARG A 172 -15.61 -0.75 -9.67
CA ARG A 172 -14.94 0.50 -9.27
C ARG A 172 -13.44 0.31 -8.98
N ALA A 173 -13.02 -0.86 -8.51
CA ALA A 173 -11.60 -1.15 -8.25
C ALA A 173 -10.83 -1.25 -9.58
N GLY A 174 -11.43 -1.85 -10.60
CA GLY A 174 -10.88 -1.88 -11.97
C GLY A 174 -10.88 -0.52 -12.70
N GLN A 175 -11.45 0.53 -12.10
CA GLN A 175 -11.52 1.89 -12.65
C GLN A 175 -10.60 2.88 -11.93
N ARG A 176 -9.86 2.46 -10.88
CA ARG A 176 -8.85 3.31 -10.24
C ARG A 176 -7.81 3.67 -11.32
N ARG A 177 -7.68 4.97 -11.58
CA ARG A 177 -6.94 5.51 -12.72
C ARG A 177 -5.44 5.21 -12.60
N ALA A 178 -4.85 4.87 -13.76
CA ALA A 178 -3.44 5.09 -14.08
C ALA A 178 -3.10 6.58 -14.06
#